data_AF-A0A9P1N0Q3-F1
#
_entry.id   AF-A0A9P1N0Q3-F1
#
_cell.length_a   1.000
_cell.length_b   1.000
_cell.length_c   1.000
_cell.angle_alpha   90.00
_cell.angle_beta   90.00
_cell.angle_gamma   90.00
#
_symmetry.space_group_name_H-M   'P 1'
#
loop_
_entity.id
_entity.type
_entity.pdbx_description
1 polymer ?
#
loop_
_entity_poly.entity_id
_entity_poly.type
_entity_poly.pdbx_seq_one_letter_code
_entity_poly.pdbx_strand_id
1 'polypeptide(L)'
;MSSFIACGVCGIEKKEQYTCPKCQFRYCSIRCYRAEKHAECSESFYQEHVKRELSGQKFDQTANTEEYKEKMQKFLNGDWSGIEEEGEPLDSDDDLEPGNEETWEKEHDEGLKKTVQGTIDDYELDDGEIERRMVALGLSDDIDELLNSLTPEEREAFRQLAGEMQEEELGLNQSCFSGAS
;
A
#
# COMPACT_ATOMS: atom_id res chain seq x y z
N MET A 1 -31.17 -23.18 -7.62
CA MET A 1 -30.73 -22.11 -8.53
C MET A 1 -29.89 -21.13 -7.72
N SER A 2 -28.57 -21.10 -7.90
CA SER A 2 -27.73 -20.06 -7.29
C SER A 2 -27.97 -18.77 -8.07
N SER A 3 -28.60 -17.78 -7.44
CA SER A 3 -28.77 -16.46 -8.04
C SER A 3 -27.50 -15.65 -7.80
N PHE A 4 -26.85 -15.23 -8.88
CA PHE A 4 -25.73 -14.30 -8.80
C PHE A 4 -26.27 -12.87 -8.75
N ILE A 5 -25.66 -12.02 -7.93
CA ILE A 5 -26.07 -10.63 -7.76
C ILE A 5 -24.91 -9.75 -8.18
N ALA A 6 -25.17 -8.68 -8.93
CA ALA A 6 -24.18 -7.73 -9.41
C ALA A 6 -23.83 -6.68 -8.36
N CYS A 7 -22.53 -6.35 -8.22
CA CYS A 7 -22.06 -5.34 -7.28
C CYS A 7 -22.36 -3.93 -7.80
N GLY A 8 -22.89 -3.05 -6.96
CA GLY A 8 -23.19 -1.65 -7.34
C GLY A 8 -21.96 -0.78 -7.63
N VAL A 9 -20.75 -1.24 -7.28
CA VAL A 9 -19.50 -0.51 -7.53
C VAL A 9 -18.78 -0.99 -8.78
N CYS A 10 -18.38 -2.27 -8.78
CA CYS A 10 -17.54 -2.86 -9.82
C CYS A 10 -18.32 -3.66 -10.86
N GLY A 11 -19.64 -3.84 -10.70
CA GLY A 11 -20.47 -4.60 -11.64
C GLY A 11 -20.26 -6.12 -11.64
N ILE A 12 -19.28 -6.63 -10.89
CA ILE A 12 -18.97 -8.07 -10.83
C ILE A 12 -20.11 -8.82 -10.15
N GLU A 13 -20.54 -9.90 -10.77
CA GLU A 13 -21.55 -10.81 -10.25
C GLU A 13 -20.93 -11.81 -9.26
N LYS A 14 -21.43 -11.84 -8.02
CA LYS A 14 -21.00 -12.80 -7.00
C LYS A 14 -22.21 -13.47 -6.34
N LYS A 15 -22.04 -14.69 -5.85
CA LYS A 15 -23.07 -15.42 -5.09
C LYS A 15 -23.30 -14.84 -3.70
N GLU A 16 -22.24 -14.31 -3.09
CA GLU A 16 -22.27 -13.73 -1.75
C GLU A 16 -21.92 -12.25 -1.84
N GLN A 17 -22.87 -11.40 -1.46
CA GLN A 17 -22.71 -9.95 -1.45
C GLN A 17 -23.13 -9.39 -0.10
N TYR A 18 -22.42 -8.36 0.32
CA TYR A 18 -22.72 -7.61 1.52
C TYR A 18 -23.66 -6.45 1.18
N THR A 19 -24.50 -6.06 2.13
CA THR A 19 -25.44 -4.94 1.99
C THR A 19 -25.20 -3.95 3.12
N CYS A 20 -25.00 -2.67 2.78
CA CYS A 20 -24.83 -1.63 3.78
C CYS A 20 -26.13 -1.46 4.59
N PRO A 21 -26.12 -1.48 5.93
CA PRO A 21 -27.33 -1.30 6.73
C PRO A 21 -27.87 0.14 6.70
N LYS A 22 -27.04 1.14 6.37
CA LYS A 22 -27.44 2.56 6.32
C LYS A 22 -28.20 2.90 5.04
N CYS A 23 -27.68 2.50 3.87
CA CYS A 23 -28.21 2.89 2.56
C CYS A 23 -28.68 1.71 1.68
N GLN A 24 -28.61 0.48 2.19
CA GLN A 24 -29.00 -0.76 1.49
C GLN A 24 -28.19 -1.03 0.20
N PHE A 25 -27.04 -0.38 0.06
CA PHE A 25 -26.17 -0.51 -1.09
C PHE A 25 -25.43 -1.87 -1.09
N ARG A 26 -25.40 -2.56 -2.24
CA ARG A 26 -24.80 -3.89 -2.38
C ARG A 26 -23.37 -3.83 -2.88
N TYR A 27 -22.46 -4.48 -2.15
CA TYR A 27 -21.03 -4.51 -2.45
C TYR A 27 -20.43 -5.91 -2.25
N CYS A 28 -19.35 -6.21 -2.98
CA CYS A 28 -18.76 -7.56 -2.98
C CYS A 28 -17.44 -7.68 -2.20
N SER A 29 -16.85 -6.55 -1.75
CA SER A 29 -15.59 -6.52 -1.00
C SER A 29 -15.43 -5.19 -0.25
N ILE A 30 -14.50 -5.14 0.71
CA ILE A 30 -14.16 -3.89 1.42
C ILE A 30 -13.68 -2.79 0.46
N ARG A 31 -12.97 -3.13 -0.62
CA ARG A 31 -12.59 -2.17 -1.66
C ARG A 31 -13.81 -1.49 -2.28
N CYS A 32 -14.87 -2.26 -2.56
CA CYS A 32 -16.13 -1.71 -3.05
C CYS A 32 -16.90 -0.93 -1.96
N TYR A 33 -16.79 -1.32 -0.69
CA TYR A 33 -17.38 -0.56 0.42
C TYR A 33 -16.77 0.84 0.57
N ARG A 34 -15.46 0.98 0.33
CA ARG A 34 -14.70 2.24 0.43
C ARG A 34 -14.61 3.05 -0.87
N ALA A 35 -15.26 2.60 -1.94
CA ALA A 35 -15.21 3.30 -3.23
C ALA A 35 -15.97 4.63 -3.16
N GLU A 36 -15.64 5.58 -4.03
CA GLU A 36 -16.29 6.91 -4.08
C GLU A 36 -17.83 6.82 -4.15
N LYS A 37 -18.36 5.82 -4.87
CA LYS A 37 -19.81 5.57 -4.98
C LYS A 37 -20.50 5.27 -3.63
N HIS A 38 -19.74 4.87 -2.60
CA HIS A 38 -20.22 4.56 -1.25
C HIS A 38 -19.37 5.27 -0.17
N ALA A 39 -18.67 6.36 -0.52
CA ALA A 39 -17.76 7.06 0.39
C ALA A 39 -18.48 7.63 1.62
N GLU A 40 -19.64 8.28 1.44
CA GLU A 40 -20.40 8.94 2.51
C GLU A 40 -20.77 7.99 3.68
N CYS A 41 -21.24 6.79 3.36
CA CYS A 41 -21.58 5.78 4.38
C CYS A 41 -20.32 5.15 5.00
N SER A 42 -19.27 4.96 4.21
CA SER A 42 -18.01 4.40 4.71
C SER A 42 -17.30 5.37 5.65
N GLU A 43 -17.18 6.65 5.28
CA GLU A 43 -16.54 7.70 6.06
C GLU A 43 -17.29 8.02 7.34
N SER A 44 -18.63 8.16 7.28
CA SER A 44 -19.42 8.38 8.50
C SER A 44 -19.24 7.26 9.51
N PHE A 45 -19.21 6.00 9.05
CA PHE A 45 -18.94 4.85 9.91
C PHE A 45 -17.55 4.92 10.55
N TYR A 46 -16.51 5.21 9.75
CA TYR A 46 -15.15 5.35 10.28
C TYR A 46 -15.04 6.50 11.29
N GLN A 47 -15.60 7.67 10.97
CA GLN A 47 -15.58 8.82 11.87
C GLN A 47 -16.32 8.55 13.18
N GLU A 48 -17.51 7.93 13.13
CA GLU A 48 -18.26 7.56 14.33
C GLU A 48 -17.50 6.56 15.19
N HIS A 49 -16.85 5.58 14.57
CA HIS A 49 -16.07 4.57 15.28
C HIS A 49 -14.85 5.20 15.95
N VAL A 50 -14.06 6.01 15.22
CA VAL A 50 -12.90 6.73 15.77
C VAL A 50 -13.31 7.66 16.91
N LYS A 51 -14.38 8.45 16.73
CA LYS A 51 -14.90 9.32 17.80
C LYS A 51 -15.33 8.52 19.03
N ARG A 52 -15.96 7.36 18.83
CA ARG A 52 -16.38 6.48 19.91
C ARG A 52 -15.18 5.94 20.68
N GLU A 53 -14.18 5.40 20.00
CA GLU A 53 -12.96 4.88 20.64
C GLU A 53 -12.21 5.99 21.41
N LEU A 54 -12.06 7.16 20.79
CA LEU A 54 -11.45 8.34 21.45
C LEU A 54 -12.26 8.82 22.67
N SER A 55 -13.60 8.74 22.62
CA SER A 55 -14.47 9.11 23.75
C SER A 55 -14.54 8.02 24.84
N GLY A 56 -14.31 6.76 24.46
CA GLY A 56 -14.31 5.59 25.34
C GLY A 56 -13.02 5.47 26.14
N GLN A 57 -11.91 5.98 25.59
CA GLN A 57 -10.74 6.37 26.36
C GLN A 57 -11.09 7.59 27.21
N LYS A 58 -11.68 7.32 28.38
CA LYS A 58 -11.61 8.28 29.49
C LYS A 58 -10.13 8.40 29.85
N PHE A 59 -9.43 9.34 29.22
CA PHE A 59 -8.22 9.88 29.81
C PHE A 59 -8.65 10.36 31.18
N ASP A 60 -8.08 9.79 32.24
CA ASP A 60 -8.43 10.10 33.61
C ASP A 60 -8.37 11.61 33.74
N GLN A 61 -9.54 12.26 33.78
CA GLN A 61 -9.67 13.71 33.76
C GLN A 61 -9.43 14.18 35.19
N THR A 62 -8.26 13.85 35.71
CA THR A 62 -7.80 14.12 37.05
C THR A 62 -7.28 15.55 37.07
N ALA A 63 -8.19 16.50 37.33
CA ALA A 63 -7.93 17.85 37.83
C ALA A 63 -6.97 18.80 37.06
N ASN A 64 -6.22 18.35 36.06
CA ASN A 64 -5.08 19.07 35.48
C ASN A 64 -5.26 19.43 33.99
N THR A 65 -6.38 19.09 33.37
CA THR A 65 -6.59 19.35 31.92
C THR A 65 -6.61 20.84 31.58
N GLU A 66 -7.21 21.68 32.44
CA GLU A 66 -7.23 23.13 32.22
C GLU A 66 -5.86 23.77 32.49
N GLU A 67 -5.14 23.33 33.53
CA GLU A 67 -3.79 23.82 33.82
C GLU A 67 -2.79 23.42 32.72
N TYR A 68 -2.89 22.19 32.21
CA TYR A 68 -2.09 21.71 31.09
C TYR A 68 -2.40 22.46 29.79
N LYS A 69 -3.68 22.71 29.51
CA LYS A 69 -4.12 23.48 28.34
C LYS A 69 -3.63 24.92 28.39
N GLU A 70 -3.68 25.56 29.56
CA GLU A 70 -3.17 26.92 29.75
C GLU A 70 -1.65 26.99 29.59
N LYS A 71 -0.90 26.02 30.14
CA LYS A 71 0.55 25.90 29.94
C LYS A 71 0.91 25.70 28.46
N MET A 72 0.21 24.78 27.78
CA MET A 72 0.36 24.55 26.34
C MET A 72 0.13 25.83 25.52
N GLN A 73 -0.93 26.58 25.86
CA GLN A 73 -1.28 27.81 25.14
C GLN A 73 -0.26 28.93 25.35
N LYS A 74 0.38 29.02 26.52
CA LYS A 74 1.49 29.95 26.79
C LYS A 74 2.73 29.61 25.95
N PHE A 75 3.05 28.31 25.79
CA PHE A 75 4.12 27.87 24.89
C PHE A 75 3.87 28.22 23.43
N LEU A 76 2.65 27.98 22.92
CA LEU A 76 2.30 28.37 21.55
C LEU A 76 2.38 29.89 21.32
N ASN A 77 2.16 30.68 22.38
CA ASN A 77 2.28 32.14 22.34
C ASN A 77 3.72 32.64 22.52
N GLY A 78 4.70 31.74 22.64
CA GLY A 78 6.12 32.06 22.73
C GLY A 78 6.59 32.47 24.13
N ASP A 79 5.79 32.24 25.16
CA ASP A 79 6.14 32.52 26.56
C ASP A 79 6.75 31.25 27.20
N TRP A 80 8.08 31.19 27.21
CA TRP A 80 8.87 30.05 27.70
C TRP A 80 9.32 30.22 29.18
N SER A 81 8.92 31.31 29.85
CA SER A 81 9.45 31.71 31.17
C SER A 81 9.07 30.80 32.34
N GLY A 82 8.36 29.69 32.10
CA GLY A 82 7.91 28.73 33.11
C GLY A 82 8.53 27.33 32.99
N ILE A 83 9.55 27.14 32.13
CA ILE A 83 10.26 25.85 31.96
C ILE A 83 11.56 25.78 32.76
N GLU A 84 12.05 26.92 33.25
CA GLU A 84 13.28 26.95 34.04
C GLU A 84 12.99 26.41 35.46
N GLU A 85 13.41 25.16 35.72
CA GLU A 85 14.01 24.68 37.00
C GLU A 85 13.37 23.46 37.72
N GLU A 86 12.23 22.87 37.32
CA GLU A 86 11.68 21.69 38.05
C GLU A 86 11.07 20.59 37.13
N GLY A 87 11.48 20.54 35.88
CA GLY A 87 11.21 19.41 35.00
C GLY A 87 12.52 18.73 34.66
N GLU A 88 12.68 17.47 35.05
CA GLU A 88 13.69 16.61 34.44
C GLU A 88 13.57 16.78 32.91
N PRO A 89 14.69 16.91 32.17
CA PRO A 89 14.59 16.87 30.72
C PRO A 89 13.74 15.64 30.39
N LEU A 90 12.68 15.82 29.60
CA LEU A 90 12.04 14.70 28.94
C LEU A 90 13.08 14.16 27.97
N ASP A 91 14.04 13.41 28.53
CA ASP A 91 14.67 12.34 27.80
C ASP A 91 13.51 11.48 27.33
N SER A 92 13.55 11.14 26.06
CA SER A 92 12.70 10.08 25.54
C SER A 92 13.29 8.76 26.06
N ASP A 93 13.43 8.64 27.38
CA ASP A 93 13.91 7.49 28.11
C ASP A 93 12.68 6.61 28.33
N ASP A 94 12.40 5.80 27.30
CA ASP A 94 11.89 4.46 27.58
C ASP A 94 12.93 3.82 28.51
N ASP A 95 12.60 3.81 29.80
CA ASP A 95 13.35 3.21 30.91
C ASP A 95 13.60 1.72 30.60
N LEU A 96 14.60 1.45 29.75
CA LEU A 96 15.06 0.12 29.38
C LEU A 96 15.85 -0.41 30.58
N GLU A 97 15.17 -1.19 31.43
CA GLU A 97 15.85 -2.03 32.41
C GLU A 97 16.98 -2.81 31.70
N PRO A 98 18.23 -2.74 32.19
CA PRO A 98 19.39 -3.36 31.56
C PRO A 98 19.30 -4.89 31.74
N GLY A 99 18.53 -5.52 30.86
CA GLY A 99 18.24 -6.95 30.93
C GLY A 99 17.28 -7.48 29.87
N ASN A 100 16.52 -6.64 29.15
CA ASN A 100 15.58 -7.13 28.14
C ASN A 100 15.66 -6.48 26.75
N GLU A 101 16.58 -5.55 26.52
CA GLU A 101 16.72 -4.75 25.28
C GLU A 101 16.73 -5.63 24.00
N GLU A 102 17.33 -6.82 24.07
CA GLU A 102 17.37 -7.79 22.98
C GLU A 102 15.99 -8.38 22.60
N THR A 103 15.00 -8.33 23.51
CA THR A 103 13.67 -8.93 23.32
C THR A 103 12.72 -7.96 22.63
N TRP A 104 12.75 -6.67 22.98
CA TRP A 104 11.83 -5.66 22.44
C TRP A 104 12.25 -5.14 21.07
N GLU A 105 13.56 -5.05 20.80
CA GLU A 105 14.05 -4.79 19.44
C GLU A 105 13.65 -5.93 18.48
N LYS A 106 13.71 -7.19 18.94
CA LYS A 106 13.26 -8.35 18.16
C LYS A 106 11.75 -8.33 17.92
N GLU A 107 10.95 -8.04 18.94
CA GLU A 107 9.49 -7.97 18.81
C GLU A 107 9.03 -6.82 17.89
N HIS A 108 9.70 -5.67 17.94
CA HIS A 108 9.42 -4.55 17.03
C HIS A 108 9.84 -4.86 15.58
N ASP A 109 11.01 -5.47 15.38
CA ASP A 109 11.50 -5.89 14.06
C ASP A 109 10.65 -7.03 13.47
N GLU A 110 10.17 -7.97 14.30
CA GLU A 110 9.22 -9.01 13.90
C GLU A 110 7.84 -8.42 13.55
N GLY A 111 7.34 -7.45 14.32
CA GLY A 111 6.10 -6.74 14.03
C GLY A 111 6.16 -5.97 12.71
N LEU A 112 7.29 -5.31 12.45
CA LEU A 112 7.55 -4.61 11.19
C LEU A 112 7.67 -5.60 10.02
N LYS A 113 8.44 -6.68 10.18
CA LYS A 113 8.55 -7.76 9.18
C LYS A 113 7.19 -8.39 8.87
N LYS A 114 6.36 -8.63 9.87
CA LYS A 114 5.01 -9.17 9.70
C LYS A 114 4.10 -8.20 8.95
N THR A 115 4.21 -6.90 9.22
CA THR A 115 3.44 -5.88 8.53
C THR A 115 3.87 -5.77 7.07
N VAL A 116 5.18 -5.76 6.81
CA VAL A 116 5.75 -5.77 5.46
C VAL A 116 5.31 -7.02 4.71
N GLN A 117 5.44 -8.21 5.30
CA GLN A 117 5.01 -9.46 4.67
C GLN A 117 3.50 -9.47 4.38
N GLY A 118 2.66 -9.04 5.34
CA GLY A 118 1.21 -8.95 5.11
C GLY A 118 0.85 -7.97 4.00
N THR A 119 1.61 -6.88 3.83
CA THR A 119 1.42 -5.98 2.69
C THR A 119 1.89 -6.61 1.39
N ILE A 120 2.99 -7.36 1.40
CA ILE A 120 3.45 -8.11 0.22
C ILE A 120 2.39 -9.14 -0.17
N ASP A 121 1.87 -9.94 0.76
CA ASP A 121 0.83 -10.94 0.48
C ASP A 121 -0.49 -10.31 -0.05
N ASP A 122 -0.86 -9.11 0.43
CA ASP A 122 -2.04 -8.37 -0.06
C ASP A 122 -1.85 -7.81 -1.50
N TYR A 123 -0.61 -7.64 -1.95
CA TYR A 123 -0.23 -7.06 -3.25
C TYR A 123 0.52 -8.00 -4.18
N GLU A 124 0.94 -9.18 -3.73
CA GLU A 124 1.35 -10.31 -4.56
C GLU A 124 0.11 -10.70 -5.35
N LEU A 125 0.06 -10.15 -6.56
CA LEU A 125 -0.88 -10.61 -7.56
C LEU A 125 -0.55 -12.08 -7.74
N ASP A 126 -1.45 -12.96 -7.27
CA ASP A 126 -1.46 -14.38 -7.62
C ASP A 126 -0.99 -14.54 -9.06
N ASP A 127 -0.10 -15.49 -9.36
CA ASP A 127 0.50 -15.62 -10.69
C ASP A 127 -0.57 -15.60 -11.81
N GLY A 128 -1.78 -16.10 -11.51
CA GLY A 128 -2.93 -16.02 -12.40
C GLY A 128 -3.51 -14.62 -12.63
N GLU A 129 -3.41 -13.68 -11.69
CA GLU A 129 -3.75 -12.26 -11.88
C GLU A 129 -2.70 -11.52 -12.71
N ILE A 130 -1.42 -11.87 -12.57
CA ILE A 130 -0.36 -11.35 -13.45
C ILE A 130 -0.61 -11.83 -14.87
N GLU A 131 -0.86 -13.13 -15.06
CA GLU A 131 -1.17 -13.74 -16.35
C GLU A 131 -2.44 -13.11 -16.97
N ARG A 132 -3.51 -12.94 -16.20
CA ARG A 132 -4.72 -12.24 -16.67
C ARG A 132 -4.44 -10.82 -17.14
N ARG A 133 -3.56 -10.08 -16.47
CA ARG A 133 -3.18 -8.71 -16.88
C ARG A 133 -2.29 -8.70 -18.12
N MET A 134 -1.32 -9.61 -18.20
CA MET A 134 -0.48 -9.80 -19.39
C MET A 134 -1.36 -10.08 -20.60
N VAL A 135 -2.28 -11.04 -20.50
CA VAL A 135 -3.23 -11.39 -21.56
C VAL A 135 -4.16 -10.22 -21.90
N ALA A 136 -4.65 -9.46 -20.91
CA ALA A 136 -5.48 -8.28 -21.15
C ALA A 136 -4.74 -7.15 -21.89
N LEU A 137 -3.41 -7.08 -21.75
CA LEU A 137 -2.54 -6.18 -22.51
C LEU A 137 -2.11 -6.75 -23.87
N GLY A 138 -2.56 -7.95 -24.23
CA GLY A 138 -2.18 -8.64 -25.47
C GLY A 138 -0.80 -9.30 -25.41
N LEU A 139 -0.22 -9.45 -24.23
CA LEU A 139 1.02 -10.16 -24.00
C LEU A 139 0.68 -11.61 -23.64
N SER A 140 0.77 -12.51 -24.61
CA SER A 140 0.66 -13.95 -24.36
C SER A 140 2.05 -14.54 -24.02
N ASP A 141 2.06 -15.67 -23.34
CA ASP A 141 3.29 -16.40 -23.05
C ASP A 141 3.86 -17.12 -24.29
N ASP A 142 3.11 -17.14 -25.40
CA ASP A 142 3.53 -17.74 -26.66
C ASP A 142 4.19 -16.70 -27.57
N ILE A 143 5.48 -16.91 -27.83
CA ILE A 143 6.33 -16.02 -28.63
C ILE A 143 5.81 -15.88 -30.07
N ASP A 144 5.29 -16.96 -30.66
CA ASP A 144 4.78 -16.93 -32.03
C ASP A 144 3.46 -16.15 -32.11
N GLU A 145 2.60 -16.26 -31.11
CA GLU A 145 1.36 -15.49 -31.01
C GLU A 145 1.63 -13.98 -30.82
N LEU A 146 2.59 -13.64 -29.94
CA LEU A 146 3.12 -12.28 -29.80
C LEU A 146 3.66 -11.73 -31.12
N LEU A 147 4.48 -12.49 -31.84
CA LEU A 147 5.03 -12.09 -33.14
C LEU A 147 3.96 -11.92 -34.22
N ASN A 148 2.88 -12.69 -34.17
CA ASN A 148 1.78 -12.61 -35.13
C ASN A 148 0.79 -11.48 -34.82
N SER A 149 0.81 -10.94 -33.59
CA SER A 149 0.04 -9.74 -33.23
C SER A 149 0.58 -8.45 -33.88
N LEU A 150 1.87 -8.44 -34.25
CA LEU A 150 2.54 -7.33 -34.93
C LEU A 150 2.19 -7.30 -36.43
N THR A 151 2.20 -6.10 -37.02
CA THR A 151 2.12 -5.96 -38.47
C THR A 151 3.36 -6.60 -39.14
N PRO A 152 3.27 -7.02 -40.42
CA PRO A 152 4.42 -7.59 -41.13
C PRO A 152 5.64 -6.66 -41.14
N GLU A 153 5.41 -5.35 -41.20
CA GLU A 153 6.44 -4.30 -41.19
C GLU A 153 7.11 -4.19 -39.81
N GLU A 154 6.33 -4.16 -38.72
CA GLU A 154 6.86 -4.14 -37.34
C GLU A 154 7.61 -5.42 -36.99
N ARG A 155 7.14 -6.57 -37.47
CA ARG A 155 7.78 -7.86 -37.25
C ARG A 155 9.14 -7.99 -37.95
N GLU A 156 9.28 -7.37 -39.12
CA GLU A 156 10.55 -7.29 -39.83
C GLU A 156 11.53 -6.35 -39.13
N ALA A 157 11.04 -5.18 -38.68
CA ALA A 157 11.84 -4.25 -37.89
C ALA A 157 12.35 -4.90 -36.58
N PHE A 158 11.49 -5.65 -35.89
CA PHE A 158 11.88 -6.38 -34.68
C PHE A 158 12.95 -7.44 -34.96
N ARG A 159 12.85 -8.17 -36.09
CA ARG A 159 13.88 -9.14 -36.50
C ARG A 159 15.21 -8.49 -36.84
N GLN A 160 15.19 -7.34 -37.51
CA GLN A 160 16.41 -6.59 -37.81
C GLN A 160 17.07 -6.11 -36.52
N LEU A 161 16.30 -5.50 -35.62
CA LEU A 161 16.80 -5.02 -34.33
C LEU A 161 17.38 -6.16 -33.47
N ALA A 162 16.70 -7.30 -33.41
CA ALA A 162 17.19 -8.48 -32.69
C ALA A 162 18.50 -9.01 -33.28
N GLY A 163 18.64 -8.98 -34.61
CA GLY A 163 19.88 -9.33 -35.30
C GLY A 163 21.03 -8.36 -34.98
N GLU A 164 20.77 -7.05 -35.05
CA GLU A 164 21.76 -6.02 -34.70
C GLU A 164 22.23 -6.14 -33.24
N MET A 165 21.31 -6.35 -32.30
CA MET A 165 21.65 -6.58 -30.89
C MET A 165 22.53 -7.82 -30.69
N GLN A 166 22.23 -8.90 -31.42
CA GLN A 166 23.00 -10.13 -31.34
C GLN A 166 24.40 -9.97 -31.96
N GLU A 167 24.53 -9.18 -33.03
CA GLU A 167 25.81 -8.83 -33.63
C GLU A 167 26.67 -7.95 -32.69
N GLU A 168 26.05 -6.99 -32.00
CA GLU A 168 26.70 -6.16 -30.98
C GLU A 168 27.16 -6.98 -29.77
N GLU A 169 26.31 -7.87 -29.25
CA GLU A 169 26.62 -8.71 -28.08
C GLU A 169 27.73 -9.72 -28.39
N LEU A 170 27.73 -10.30 -29.58
CA LEU A 170 28.76 -11.23 -30.04
C LEU A 170 30.02 -10.52 -30.57
N GLY A 171 30.00 -9.19 -30.67
CA GLY A 171 31.10 -8.36 -31.16
C GLY A 171 31.54 -8.71 -32.59
N LEU A 172 30.65 -9.28 -33.41
CA LEU A 172 30.98 -9.82 -34.74
C LEU A 172 31.38 -8.73 -35.75
N ASN A 173 31.05 -7.49 -35.44
CA ASN A 173 31.34 -6.26 -36.16
C ASN A 173 32.68 -5.61 -35.73
N GLN A 174 33.35 -6.09 -34.66
CA GLN A 174 34.70 -5.67 -34.31
C GLN A 174 35.72 -6.56 -35.02
N SER A 175 36.08 -6.19 -36.26
CA SER A 175 37.18 -6.85 -36.96
C SER A 175 38.50 -6.60 -36.24
N CYS A 176 39.12 -7.65 -35.71
CA CYS A 176 40.47 -7.62 -35.14
C CYS A 176 41.56 -7.30 -36.19
N PHE A 177 41.20 -7.17 -37.48
CA PHE A 177 42.12 -7.03 -38.60
C PHE A 177 42.11 -5.65 -39.27
N SER A 178 41.30 -4.68 -38.80
CA SER A 178 41.20 -3.35 -39.45
C SER A 178 42.32 -2.35 -39.09
N GLY A 179 43.44 -2.82 -38.51
CA GLY A 179 44.53 -1.96 -38.00
C GLY A 179 45.94 -2.40 -38.42
N ALA A 180 46.13 -2.87 -39.65
CA ALA A 180 47.47 -3.09 -40.21
C ALA A 180 47.51 -2.75 -41.71
N SER A 181 47.64 -1.47 -42.03
CA SER A 181 48.20 -0.98 -43.30
C SER A 181 48.91 0.34 -43.05
#